data_AF-A0A6A3AK37-F1
#
_entry.id   AF-A0A6A3AK37-F1
#
_cell.length_a   1.000
_cell.length_b   1.000
_cell.length_c   1.000
_cell.angle_alpha   90.00
_cell.angle_beta   90.00
_cell.angle_gamma   90.00
#
_symmetry.space_group_name_H-M   'P 1'
#
loop_
_entity.id
_entity.type
_entity.pdbx_description
1 polymer ?
#
loop_
_entity_poly.entity_id
_entity_poly.type
_entity_poly.pdbx_seq_one_letter_code
_entity_poly.pdbx_strand_id
1 'polypeptide(L)'
;MSGLNVIDLVRWRDLHISETYWKLVKEVTVKEGSALLASLLTFQDQIYVLDSRWVVSGLGHDYGLDIKGITKAAVLHYNGNMKPWLDLGIPKYKAYWKKFLNHDDQYISECNVNR
;
A
#
# COMPACT_ATOMS: atom_id res chain seq x y z
N MET A 1 2.95 -1.00 -7.49
CA MET A 1 3.30 -0.52 -6.13
C MET A 1 2.02 -0.48 -5.30
N SER A 2 1.90 -1.33 -4.28
CA SER A 2 0.90 -1.12 -3.23
C SER A 2 1.65 -0.82 -1.94
N GLY A 3 1.16 0.15 -1.18
CA GLY A 3 1.82 0.63 0.04
C GLY A 3 1.51 2.09 0.32
N LEU A 4 2.24 2.67 1.27
CA LEU A 4 2.14 4.09 1.61
C LEU A 4 3.30 4.85 0.97
N ASN A 5 2.99 5.97 0.34
CA ASN A 5 3.99 6.92 -0.14
C ASN A 5 3.61 8.32 0.35
N VAL A 6 4.61 9.13 0.66
CA VAL A 6 4.46 10.56 0.93
C VAL A 6 5.18 11.28 -0.19
N ILE A 7 4.49 12.20 -0.87
CA ILE A 7 5.01 12.90 -2.04
C ILE A 7 5.10 14.38 -1.72
N ASP A 8 6.31 14.93 -1.74
CA ASP A 8 6.54 16.37 -1.70
C ASP A 8 6.27 16.98 -3.08
N LEU A 9 5.12 17.63 -3.23
CA LEU A 9 4.68 18.21 -4.50
C LEU A 9 5.45 19.48 -4.90
N VAL A 10 6.08 20.17 -3.95
CA VAL A 10 6.93 21.33 -4.25
C VAL A 10 8.22 20.81 -4.86
N ARG A 11 8.89 19.90 -4.17
CA ARG A 11 10.12 19.29 -4.66
C ARG A 11 9.92 18.49 -5.95
N TRP A 12 8.77 17.82 -6.11
CA TRP A 12 8.40 17.15 -7.37
C TRP A 12 8.42 18.11 -8.56
N ARG A 13 7.91 19.33 -8.36
CA ARG A 13 7.86 20.36 -9.39
C ARG A 13 9.22 20.96 -9.66
N ASP A 14 9.97 21.29 -8.60
CA ASP A 14 11.30 21.89 -8.70
C ASP A 14 12.29 20.96 -9.42
N LEU A 15 12.15 19.64 -9.20
CA LEU A 15 12.97 18.60 -9.86
C LEU A 15 12.42 18.16 -11.22
N HIS A 16 11.32 18.73 -11.70
CA HIS A 16 10.73 18.42 -13.01
C HIS A 16 10.50 16.91 -13.21
N ILE A 17 10.06 16.20 -12.15
CA ILE A 17 9.95 14.73 -12.11
C ILE A 17 9.07 14.20 -13.26
N SER A 18 7.92 14.82 -13.48
CA SER A 18 6.99 14.40 -14.55
C SER A 18 7.59 14.53 -15.94
N GLU A 19 8.33 15.59 -16.22
CA GLU A 19 8.95 15.82 -17.54
C GLU A 19 10.05 14.78 -17.79
N THR A 20 10.93 14.58 -16.81
CA THR A 20 11.99 13.57 -16.85
C THR A 20 11.41 12.17 -17.09
N TYR A 21 10.36 11.79 -16.35
CA TYR A 21 9.67 10.52 -16.54
C TYR A 21 9.17 10.34 -17.98
N TRP A 22 8.44 11.32 -18.51
CA TRP A 22 7.88 11.21 -19.87
C TRP A 22 8.95 11.20 -20.96
N LYS A 23 10.05 11.92 -20.77
CA LYS A 23 11.21 11.86 -21.66
C LYS A 23 11.81 10.46 -21.67
N LEU A 24 12.06 9.88 -20.49
CA LEU A 24 12.58 8.53 -20.34
C LEU A 24 11.64 7.46 -20.92
N VAL A 25 10.33 7.58 -20.71
CA VAL A 25 9.35 6.65 -21.32
C VAL A 25 9.40 6.68 -22.84
N LYS A 26 9.67 7.85 -23.45
CA LYS A 26 9.82 7.97 -24.91
C LYS A 26 11.16 7.44 -25.41
N GLU A 27 12.24 7.63 -24.65
CA GLU A 27 13.60 7.20 -25.00
C GLU A 27 13.81 5.69 -24.83
N VAL A 28 13.21 5.11 -23.79
CA VAL A 28 13.19 3.66 -23.57
C VAL A 28 12.22 3.06 -24.58
N THR A 29 12.77 2.57 -25.69
CA THR A 29 12.07 2.01 -26.85
C THR A 29 10.90 1.12 -26.42
N VAL A 30 9.74 1.28 -27.08
CA VAL A 30 8.44 0.67 -26.74
C VAL A 30 8.49 -0.86 -26.67
N LYS A 31 8.95 -1.37 -25.53
CA LYS A 31 8.88 -2.77 -25.12
C LYS A 31 8.24 -2.84 -23.73
N GLU A 32 7.68 -3.99 -23.41
CA GLU A 32 7.24 -4.27 -22.04
C GLU A 32 8.36 -3.95 -21.05
N GLY A 33 8.03 -3.21 -19.98
CA GLY A 33 8.99 -2.79 -18.95
C GLY A 33 9.53 -1.37 -19.07
N SER A 34 9.21 -0.63 -20.14
CA SER A 34 9.66 0.77 -20.30
C SER A 34 9.22 1.68 -19.15
N ALA A 35 7.98 1.54 -18.67
CA ALA A 35 7.46 2.31 -17.54
C ALA A 35 8.20 2.03 -16.22
N LEU A 36 8.60 0.76 -15.99
CA LEU A 36 9.35 0.40 -14.79
C LEU A 36 10.76 0.99 -14.83
N LEU A 37 11.47 0.83 -15.96
CA LEU A 37 12.81 1.38 -16.12
C LEU A 37 12.80 2.91 -16.03
N ALA A 38 11.85 3.57 -16.71
CA ALA A 38 11.68 5.01 -16.63
C ALA A 38 11.40 5.47 -15.19
N SER A 39 10.56 4.74 -14.44
CA SER A 39 10.31 5.05 -13.03
C SER A 39 11.59 4.91 -12.18
N LEU A 40 12.33 3.82 -12.33
CA LEU A 40 13.57 3.60 -11.57
C LEU A 40 14.61 4.69 -11.82
N LEU A 41 14.79 5.09 -13.07
CA LEU A 41 15.70 6.17 -13.45
C LEU A 41 15.21 7.54 -12.98
N THR A 42 13.90 7.83 -13.09
CA THR A 42 13.32 9.11 -12.67
C THR A 42 13.51 9.34 -11.17
N PHE A 43 13.33 8.30 -10.37
CA PHE A 43 13.39 8.40 -8.91
C PHE A 43 14.74 8.01 -8.32
N GLN A 44 15.78 7.83 -9.15
CA GLN A 44 17.12 7.53 -8.67
C GLN A 44 17.56 8.62 -7.68
N ASP A 45 17.93 8.19 -6.47
CA ASP A 45 18.34 9.04 -5.35
C ASP A 45 17.25 10.03 -4.85
N GLN A 46 16.00 9.88 -5.30
CA GLN A 46 14.85 10.68 -4.85
C GLN A 46 13.89 9.91 -3.92
N ILE A 47 14.17 8.64 -3.64
CA ILE A 47 13.36 7.79 -2.75
C ILE A 47 13.96 7.77 -1.36
N TYR A 48 13.15 8.12 -0.37
CA TYR A 48 13.52 8.07 1.04
C TYR A 48 12.66 7.03 1.76
N VAL A 49 13.30 6.22 2.59
CA VAL A 49 12.62 5.15 3.33
C VAL A 49 11.77 5.77 4.44
N LEU A 50 10.49 5.38 4.50
CA LEU A 50 9.63 5.69 5.64
C LEU A 50 9.99 4.80 6.83
N ASP A 51 9.91 5.36 8.04
CA ASP A 51 10.09 4.58 9.26
C ASP A 51 9.09 3.41 9.31
N SER A 52 9.60 2.22 9.64
CA SER A 52 8.81 0.97 9.60
C SER A 52 7.63 0.96 10.57
N ARG A 53 7.56 1.88 11.53
CA ARG A 53 6.41 2.07 12.42
C ARG A 53 5.21 2.71 11.71
N TRP A 54 5.38 3.32 10.55
CA TRP A 54 4.27 3.93 9.80
C TRP A 54 3.35 2.88 9.20
N VAL A 55 3.90 1.79 8.66
CA VAL A 55 3.13 0.79 7.91
C VAL A 55 3.56 -0.61 8.27
N VAL A 56 2.61 -1.42 8.73
CA VAL A 56 2.77 -2.88 8.80
C VAL A 56 2.12 -3.50 7.58
N SER A 57 2.92 -4.20 6.77
CA SER A 57 2.46 -5.02 5.64
C SER A 57 2.54 -6.50 5.99
N GLY A 58 2.00 -7.37 5.14
CA GLY A 58 1.98 -8.82 5.34
C GLY A 58 0.62 -9.35 5.79
N LEU A 59 -0.33 -8.46 6.14
CA LEU A 59 -1.62 -8.88 6.63
C LEU A 59 -2.39 -9.62 5.51
N GLY A 60 -2.93 -10.78 5.84
CA GLY A 60 -3.64 -11.64 4.90
C GLY A 60 -2.76 -12.65 4.16
N HIS A 61 -1.49 -12.83 4.54
CA HIS A 61 -0.70 -14.01 4.15
C HIS A 61 0.36 -14.39 5.19
N ASP A 62 0.87 -13.45 5.97
CA ASP A 62 1.87 -13.71 7.01
C ASP A 62 1.22 -13.98 8.38
N TYR A 63 1.33 -15.22 8.87
CA TYR A 63 0.83 -15.63 10.18
C TYR A 63 1.75 -15.24 11.35
N GLY A 64 2.94 -14.69 11.09
CA GLY A 64 3.99 -14.40 12.07
C GLY A 64 4.11 -12.92 12.48
N LEU A 65 3.25 -12.03 11.99
CA LEU A 65 3.36 -10.59 12.30
C LEU A 65 3.26 -10.30 13.81
N ASP A 66 4.14 -9.43 14.28
CA ASP A 66 4.16 -8.96 15.66
C ASP A 66 2.94 -8.10 15.97
N ILE A 67 2.18 -8.54 16.97
CA ILE A 67 0.99 -7.84 17.45
C ILE A 67 1.34 -6.46 18.00
N LYS A 68 2.50 -6.29 18.67
CA LYS A 68 2.91 -4.97 19.18
C LYS A 68 3.13 -4.00 18.02
N GLY A 69 3.82 -4.43 16.97
CA GLY A 69 3.93 -3.68 15.71
C GLY A 69 2.58 -3.27 15.14
N ILE A 70 1.65 -4.22 14.99
CA ILE A 70 0.29 -3.96 14.46
C ILE A 70 -0.46 -2.90 15.29
N THR A 71 -0.41 -3.00 16.62
CA THR A 71 -1.14 -2.06 17.50
C THR A 71 -0.58 -0.64 17.50
N LYS A 72 0.71 -0.47 17.20
CA LYS A 72 1.40 0.82 17.18
C LYS A 72 1.49 1.46 15.79
N ALA A 73 1.17 0.70 14.74
CA ALA A 73 1.29 1.16 13.37
C ALA A 73 0.24 2.22 13.04
N ALA A 74 0.61 3.22 12.23
CA ALA A 74 -0.34 4.19 11.71
C ALA A 74 -1.24 3.56 10.62
N VAL A 75 -0.69 2.65 9.81
CA VAL A 75 -1.38 2.01 8.70
C VAL A 75 -1.17 0.49 8.74
N LEU A 76 -2.24 -0.27 8.54
CA LEU A 76 -2.20 -1.71 8.33
C LEU A 76 -2.52 -2.04 6.87
N HIS A 77 -1.59 -2.67 6.18
CA HIS A 77 -1.73 -3.01 4.78
C HIS A 77 -2.07 -4.50 4.62
N TYR A 78 -3.34 -4.78 4.34
CA TYR A 78 -3.83 -6.12 3.99
C TYR A 78 -3.50 -6.46 2.55
N ASN A 79 -2.23 -6.65 2.23
CA ASN A 79 -1.73 -6.93 0.88
C ASN A 79 -1.77 -8.42 0.50
N GLY A 80 -2.04 -9.33 1.44
CA GLY A 80 -2.22 -10.75 1.16
C GLY A 80 -3.60 -11.12 0.61
N ASN A 81 -3.77 -12.39 0.24
CA ASN A 81 -5.01 -12.91 -0.35
C ASN A 81 -6.11 -13.17 0.69
N MET A 82 -5.74 -13.46 1.94
CA MET A 82 -6.65 -13.76 3.04
C MET A 82 -7.16 -12.45 3.66
N LYS A 83 -7.95 -11.71 2.89
CA LYS A 83 -8.50 -10.40 3.27
C LYS A 83 -9.40 -10.51 4.52
N PRO A 84 -9.50 -9.45 5.34
CA PRO A 84 -10.20 -9.51 6.61
C PRO A 84 -11.73 -9.59 6.49
N TRP A 85 -12.29 -9.28 5.32
CA TRP A 85 -13.71 -9.43 5.01
C TRP A 85 -14.07 -10.83 4.46
N LEU A 86 -13.10 -11.72 4.28
CA LEU A 86 -13.34 -13.09 3.82
C LEU A 86 -13.44 -14.04 5.01
N ASP A 87 -14.18 -15.14 4.82
CA ASP A 87 -14.26 -16.23 5.81
C ASP A 87 -12.88 -16.84 6.06
N LEU A 88 -12.09 -17.01 4.99
CA LEU A 88 -10.70 -17.47 5.05
C LEU A 88 -9.71 -16.41 5.56
N GLY A 89 -10.15 -15.22 5.99
CA GLY A 89 -9.26 -14.20 6.55
C GLY A 89 -8.57 -14.69 7.83
N ILE A 90 -7.30 -14.33 8.03
CA ILE A 90 -6.54 -14.73 9.24
C ILE A 90 -7.21 -14.15 10.49
N PRO A 91 -7.78 -14.96 11.41
CA PRO A 91 -8.69 -14.48 12.45
C PRO A 91 -8.11 -13.40 13.34
N LYS A 92 -6.85 -13.55 13.79
CA LYS A 92 -6.17 -12.59 14.67
C LYS A 92 -5.98 -11.20 14.06
N TYR A 93 -6.07 -11.07 12.74
CA TYR A 93 -5.97 -9.78 12.06
C TYR A 93 -7.33 -9.20 11.66
N LYS A 94 -8.41 -9.99 11.66
CA LYS A 94 -9.77 -9.50 11.28
C LYS A 94 -10.24 -8.41 12.24
N ALA A 95 -9.96 -8.53 13.54
CA ALA A 95 -10.40 -7.58 14.56
C ALA A 95 -9.96 -6.13 14.30
N TYR A 96 -8.74 -5.91 13.79
CA TYR A 96 -8.22 -4.56 13.51
C TYR A 96 -8.91 -3.85 12.34
N TRP A 97 -9.52 -4.61 11.44
CA TRP A 97 -10.35 -4.08 10.36
C TRP A 97 -11.80 -3.92 10.83
N LYS A 98 -12.36 -4.94 11.51
CA LYS A 98 -13.75 -4.93 12.01
C LYS A 98 -14.06 -3.71 12.89
N LYS A 99 -13.10 -3.21 13.67
CA LYS A 99 -13.29 -2.02 14.54
C LYS A 99 -13.66 -0.74 13.79
N PHE A 100 -13.44 -0.68 12.47
CA PHE A 100 -13.76 0.46 11.63
C PHE A 100 -14.97 0.22 10.72
N LEU A 101 -15.68 -0.90 10.90
CA LEU A 101 -16.91 -1.16 10.16
C LEU A 101 -17.99 -0.19 10.60
N ASN A 102 -18.66 0.42 9.62
CA ASN A 102 -19.92 1.09 9.87
C ASN A 102 -21.03 0.05 9.88
N HIS A 103 -21.56 -0.27 11.05
CA HIS A 103 -22.64 -1.26 11.19
C HIS A 103 -23.99 -0.74 10.68
N ASP A 104 -24.14 0.57 10.51
CA ASP A 104 -25.36 1.18 9.96
C ASP A 104 -25.34 1.24 8.43
N ASP A 105 -24.23 0.85 7.79
CA ASP A 105 -24.13 0.76 6.34
C ASP A 105 -24.89 -0.48 5.83
N GLN A 106 -25.89 -0.24 4.99
CA GLN A 106 -26.75 -1.30 4.46
C GLN A 106 -25.94 -2.38 3.71
N TYR A 107 -24.93 -1.99 2.91
CA TYR A 107 -24.12 -2.95 2.16
C TYR A 107 -23.26 -3.81 3.08
N ILE A 108 -22.74 -3.23 4.16
CA ILE A 108 -21.98 -3.97 5.18
C ILE A 108 -22.90 -4.91 5.96
N SER A 109 -24.13 -4.49 6.25
CA SER A 109 -25.12 -5.31 6.98
C SER A 109 -25.53 -6.58 6.21
N GLU A 110 -25.56 -6.50 4.88
CA GLU A 110 -25.86 -7.62 3.98
C GLU A 110 -24.64 -8.55 3.80
N CYS A 111 -23.44 -8.12 4.17
CA CYS A 111 -22.22 -8.91 4.08
C CYS A 111 -22.02 -9.80 5.33
N ASN A 112 -21.46 -11.00 5.13
CA ASN A 112 -21.13 -11.93 6.21
C ASN A 112 -19.86 -11.53 7.00
N VAL A 113 -19.67 -10.24 7.25
CA VAL A 113 -18.48 -9.69 7.93
C VAL A 113 -18.62 -9.64 9.45
N ASN A 114 -19.86 -9.79 9.95
CA ASN A 114 -20.19 -9.74 11.37
C ASN A 114 -20.11 -11.12 12.08
N ARG A 115 -20.04 -12.24 11.33
CA ARG A 115 -19.66 -13.55 11.89
C ARG A 115 -18.17 -13.59 12.24
#